data_AF-A0A8H6IJY8-F1
#
_entry.id   AF-A0A8H6IJY8-F1
#
_cell.length_a   1.000
_cell.length_b   1.000
_cell.length_c   1.000
_cell.angle_alpha   90.00
_cell.angle_beta   90.00
_cell.angle_gamma   90.00
#
_symmetry.space_group_name_H-M   'P 1'
#
loop_
_entity.id
_entity.type
_entity.pdbx_description
1 polymer ?
#
loop_
_entity_poly.entity_id
_entity_poly.type
_entity_poly.pdbx_seq_one_letter_code
_entity_poly.pdbx_strand_id
1 'polypeptide(L)'
;MHAKLREAETRNYVSKYLRYNDWSFSTPVKTSEWSISAKPLPEPPQHVLEDPDVTQTLASHPHLFKIVTPVRVNRLRALTTTHPNLPFVHSVLRGLEEGFWPWASYPADHPSTYETECPPPSTSEQRDFLLEQKDIELSKDRYSEGFKDLLPGMRNTPTFAVPKDGGQDHCMVTNHSKEPYSQNSMVDKEAMGKVPLDGMKVLG
;
A
#
# COMPACT_ATOMS: atom_id res chain seq x y z
N MET A 1 6.45 -29.21 19.95
CA MET A 1 7.22 -28.88 18.73
C MET A 1 6.50 -29.48 17.51
N HIS A 2 5.93 -28.64 16.65
CA HIS A 2 5.05 -29.06 15.55
C HIS A 2 5.77 -29.96 14.53
N ALA A 3 5.13 -31.05 14.11
CA ALA A 3 5.67 -32.02 13.14
C ALA A 3 6.18 -31.38 11.83
N LYS A 4 5.58 -30.26 11.41
CA LYS A 4 5.99 -29.48 10.23
C LYS A 4 7.40 -28.85 10.33
N LEU A 5 7.94 -28.63 11.54
CA LEU A 5 9.28 -28.07 11.73
C LEU A 5 10.39 -29.10 11.45
N ARG A 6 10.18 -30.36 11.85
CA ARG A 6 11.16 -31.45 11.64
C ARG A 6 11.25 -31.91 10.17
N GLU A 7 10.13 -31.84 9.45
CA GLU A 7 10.09 -32.14 8.01
C GLU A 7 10.68 -30.98 7.16
N ALA A 8 10.69 -29.76 7.70
CA ALA A 8 11.32 -28.59 7.08
C ALA A 8 12.86 -28.63 7.19
N GLU A 9 13.39 -29.04 8.34
CA GLU A 9 14.84 -29.19 8.59
C GLU A 9 15.49 -30.24 7.67
N THR A 10 14.79 -31.33 7.36
CA THR A 10 15.30 -32.41 6.50
C THR A 10 15.30 -32.08 4.99
N ARG A 11 14.61 -31.01 4.57
CA ARG A 11 14.49 -30.59 3.15
C ARG A 11 15.17 -29.26 2.83
N ASN A 12 16.01 -28.72 3.71
CA ASN A 12 16.53 -27.35 3.59
C ASN A 12 15.40 -26.31 3.39
N TYR A 13 14.24 -26.55 4.01
CA TYR A 13 13.08 -25.70 3.83
C TYR A 13 13.23 -24.48 4.72
N VAL A 14 13.75 -23.40 4.14
CA VAL A 14 13.75 -22.08 4.79
C VAL A 14 12.28 -21.68 5.00
N SER A 15 11.88 -21.53 6.27
CA SER A 15 10.55 -21.03 6.64
C SER A 15 10.17 -19.81 5.82
N LYS A 16 8.91 -19.68 5.41
CA LYS A 16 8.46 -18.59 4.49
C LYS A 16 8.96 -17.20 4.92
N TYR A 17 9.00 -16.94 6.23
CA TYR A 17 9.46 -15.69 6.85
C TYR A 17 11.01 -15.51 6.88
N LEU A 18 11.79 -16.58 6.65
CA LEU A 18 13.26 -16.56 6.56
C LEU A 18 13.78 -16.54 5.11
N ARG A 19 12.93 -16.85 4.10
CA ARG A 19 13.35 -17.09 2.71
C ARG A 19 14.15 -15.94 2.07
N TYR A 20 13.99 -14.72 2.56
CA TYR A 20 14.68 -13.52 2.05
C TYR A 20 15.60 -12.85 3.08
N ASN A 21 15.72 -13.42 4.29
CA ASN A 21 16.49 -12.86 5.42
C ASN A 21 17.68 -13.73 5.85
N ASP A 22 17.91 -14.87 5.18
CA ASP A 22 18.81 -15.93 5.65
C ASP A 22 20.34 -15.69 5.50
N TRP A 23 20.88 -14.67 4.84
CA TRP A 23 22.31 -14.47 4.43
C TRP A 23 23.18 -15.63 3.89
N SER A 24 22.88 -16.91 4.13
CA SER A 24 23.70 -18.05 3.70
C SER A 24 23.55 -18.38 2.21
N PHE A 25 22.43 -17.98 1.60
CA PHE A 25 22.18 -18.10 0.16
C PHE A 25 22.26 -16.76 -0.60
N SER A 26 22.83 -16.80 -1.81
CA SER A 26 22.89 -15.67 -2.75
C SER A 26 21.49 -15.25 -3.23
N THR A 27 21.23 -13.94 -3.33
CA THR A 27 20.02 -13.41 -3.97
C THR A 27 20.16 -13.38 -5.48
N PRO A 28 19.12 -13.80 -6.23
CA PRO A 28 19.24 -13.98 -7.68
C PRO A 28 19.36 -12.67 -8.47
N VAL A 29 18.83 -11.54 -7.98
CA VAL A 29 18.95 -10.22 -8.64
C VAL A 29 18.98 -9.12 -7.59
N LYS A 30 19.93 -8.18 -7.71
CA LYS A 30 20.01 -6.98 -6.87
C LYS A 30 18.97 -5.95 -7.34
N THR A 31 18.38 -5.20 -6.42
CA THR A 31 17.40 -4.16 -6.75
C THR A 31 17.97 -3.10 -7.70
N SER A 32 19.26 -2.76 -7.53
CA SER A 32 20.00 -1.87 -8.40
C SER A 32 20.03 -2.38 -9.85
N GLU A 33 20.40 -3.64 -10.06
CA GLU A 33 20.41 -4.29 -11.36
C GLU A 33 19.01 -4.44 -11.97
N TRP A 34 18.03 -4.85 -11.16
CA TRP A 34 16.65 -4.97 -11.61
C TRP A 34 16.10 -3.64 -12.14
N SER A 35 16.39 -2.53 -11.47
CA SER A 35 15.92 -1.20 -11.87
C SER A 35 16.41 -0.75 -13.26
N ILE A 36 17.54 -1.29 -13.75
CA ILE A 36 18.09 -0.98 -15.08
C ILE A 36 17.17 -1.47 -16.22
N SER A 37 16.38 -2.51 -15.97
CA SER A 37 15.47 -3.10 -16.97
C SER A 37 14.00 -3.11 -16.55
N ALA A 38 13.68 -2.58 -15.37
CA ALA A 38 12.33 -2.49 -14.86
C ALA A 38 11.41 -1.69 -15.81
N LYS A 39 10.19 -2.17 -16.00
CA LYS A 39 9.17 -1.39 -16.71
C LYS A 39 8.74 -0.20 -15.85
N PRO A 40 8.37 0.94 -16.45
CA PRO A 40 7.71 2.03 -15.73
C PRO A 40 6.53 1.52 -14.91
N LEU A 41 6.35 2.12 -13.73
CA LEU A 41 5.16 1.91 -12.92
C LEU A 41 3.91 2.35 -13.71
N PRO A 42 2.78 1.67 -13.53
CA PRO A 42 1.57 1.94 -14.28
C PRO A 42 1.02 3.33 -13.95
N GLU A 43 0.26 3.83 -14.90
CA GLU A 43 -0.58 5.01 -14.71
C GLU A 43 -2.03 4.59 -14.53
N PRO A 44 -2.86 5.42 -13.90
CA PRO A 44 -4.30 5.25 -13.96
C PRO A 44 -4.75 5.20 -15.43
N PRO A 45 -5.60 4.24 -15.82
CA PRO A 45 -6.16 4.21 -17.16
C PRO A 45 -6.93 5.51 -17.47
N GLN A 46 -6.99 5.89 -18.75
CA GLN A 46 -7.61 7.14 -19.18
C GLN A 46 -9.06 7.31 -18.69
N HIS A 47 -9.86 6.24 -18.71
CA HIS A 47 -11.25 6.29 -18.22
C HIS A 47 -11.37 6.62 -16.72
N VAL A 48 -10.35 6.31 -15.91
CA VAL A 48 -10.30 6.70 -14.48
C VAL A 48 -9.94 8.18 -14.36
N LEU A 49 -9.00 8.66 -15.17
CA LEU A 49 -8.59 10.07 -15.19
C LEU A 49 -9.68 10.99 -15.72
N GLU A 50 -10.54 10.48 -16.59
CA GLU A 50 -11.67 11.21 -17.18
C GLU A 50 -12.97 11.06 -16.39
N ASP A 51 -12.96 10.32 -15.27
CA ASP A 51 -14.12 10.18 -14.40
C ASP A 51 -14.48 11.56 -13.81
N PRO A 52 -15.67 12.11 -14.13
CA PRO A 52 -16.06 13.45 -13.71
C PRO A 52 -16.26 13.55 -12.20
N ASP A 53 -16.77 12.49 -11.56
CA ASP A 53 -17.04 12.46 -10.12
C ASP A 53 -15.72 12.51 -9.33
N VAL A 54 -14.76 11.68 -9.74
CA VAL A 54 -13.42 11.63 -9.12
C VAL A 54 -12.68 12.94 -9.34
N THR A 55 -12.64 13.42 -10.60
CA THR A 55 -11.90 14.64 -10.95
C THR A 55 -12.48 15.86 -10.25
N GLN A 56 -13.81 16.00 -10.19
CA GLN A 56 -14.46 17.09 -9.48
C GLN A 56 -14.18 17.03 -7.98
N THR A 57 -14.21 15.84 -7.38
CA THR A 57 -13.96 15.64 -5.94
C THR A 57 -12.52 16.00 -5.58
N LEU A 58 -11.53 15.53 -6.36
CA LEU A 58 -10.11 15.88 -6.18
C LEU A 58 -9.86 17.38 -6.32
N ALA A 59 -10.46 18.02 -7.34
CA ALA A 59 -10.29 19.45 -7.60
C ALA A 59 -10.93 20.33 -6.52
N SER A 60 -12.10 19.91 -6.00
CA SER A 60 -12.85 20.69 -5.00
C SER A 60 -12.34 20.47 -3.57
N HIS A 61 -11.68 19.34 -3.30
CA HIS A 61 -11.23 18.96 -1.96
C HIS A 61 -9.76 18.52 -1.92
N PRO A 62 -8.80 19.30 -2.46
CA PRO A 62 -7.39 18.89 -2.52
C PRO A 62 -6.78 18.65 -1.13
N HIS A 63 -7.30 19.32 -0.10
CA HIS A 63 -6.88 19.15 1.29
C HIS A 63 -7.20 17.76 1.88
N LEU A 64 -8.11 17.00 1.26
CA LEU A 64 -8.45 15.63 1.68
C LEU A 64 -7.50 14.57 1.11
N PHE A 65 -6.77 14.89 0.04
CA PHE A 65 -5.97 13.94 -0.75
C PHE A 65 -4.50 14.34 -0.82
N LYS A 66 -3.89 14.61 0.34
CA LYS A 66 -2.51 15.04 0.42
C LYS A 66 -1.57 13.87 0.09
N ILE A 67 -0.62 14.11 -0.82
CA ILE A 67 0.49 13.19 -1.07
C ILE A 67 1.66 13.61 -0.17
N VAL A 68 1.80 12.93 0.97
CA VAL A 68 2.89 13.16 1.92
C VAL A 68 3.94 12.07 1.77
N THR A 69 5.14 12.46 1.38
CA THR A 69 6.30 11.55 1.26
C THR A 69 7.46 12.04 2.12
N PRO A 70 8.11 11.15 2.91
CA PRO A 70 9.36 11.51 3.60
C PRO A 70 10.55 11.62 2.64
N VAL A 71 10.38 11.19 1.38
CA VAL A 71 11.45 11.20 0.38
C VAL A 71 11.64 12.61 -0.16
N ARG A 72 12.88 13.10 -0.17
CA ARG A 72 13.23 14.37 -0.81
C ARG A 72 13.24 14.20 -2.33
N VAL A 73 12.08 14.26 -2.98
CA VAL A 73 11.90 13.93 -4.40
C VAL A 73 12.85 14.71 -5.31
N ASN A 74 13.00 16.02 -5.10
CA ASN A 74 13.94 16.85 -5.86
C ASN A 74 15.40 16.38 -5.73
N ARG A 75 15.79 15.91 -4.55
CA ARG A 75 17.13 15.36 -4.33
C ARG A 75 17.27 14.00 -5.02
N LEU A 76 16.27 13.14 -4.91
CA LEU A 76 16.26 11.85 -5.61
C LEU A 76 16.37 12.05 -7.12
N ARG A 77 15.57 12.97 -7.69
CA ARG A 77 15.60 13.36 -9.10
C ARG A 77 16.99 13.80 -9.55
N ALA A 78 17.67 14.63 -8.75
CA ALA A 78 19.03 15.08 -9.04
C ALA A 78 20.07 13.93 -8.98
N LEU A 79 19.87 12.94 -8.10
CA LEU A 79 20.76 11.79 -7.96
C LEU A 79 20.56 10.75 -9.07
N THR A 80 19.38 10.72 -9.71
CA THR A 80 19.01 9.70 -10.70
C THR A 80 19.05 10.22 -12.14
N THR A 81 19.57 11.41 -12.40
CA THR A 81 19.64 12.00 -13.76
C THR A 81 20.46 11.18 -14.75
N THR A 82 21.43 10.40 -14.26
CA THR A 82 22.30 9.53 -15.08
C THR A 82 21.88 8.06 -15.03
N HIS A 83 20.70 7.75 -14.50
CA HIS A 83 20.24 6.38 -14.41
C HIS A 83 19.96 5.82 -15.83
N PRO A 84 20.40 4.60 -16.16
CA PRO A 84 20.25 4.05 -17.52
C PRO A 84 18.79 3.81 -17.94
N ASN A 85 17.88 3.69 -16.96
CA ASN A 85 16.45 3.52 -17.18
C ASN A 85 15.69 4.73 -16.65
N LEU A 86 15.76 5.84 -17.37
CA LEU A 86 15.00 7.06 -17.06
C LEU A 86 13.47 6.86 -17.06
N PRO A 87 12.87 6.08 -17.98
CA PRO A 87 11.42 5.83 -17.95
C PRO A 87 10.92 5.28 -16.62
N PHE A 88 11.62 4.28 -16.05
CA PHE A 88 11.28 3.75 -14.73
C PHE A 88 11.45 4.79 -13.63
N VAL A 89 12.60 5.49 -13.61
CA VAL A 89 12.88 6.53 -12.62
C VAL A 89 11.82 7.63 -12.64
N HIS A 90 11.43 8.11 -13.82
CA HIS A 90 10.39 9.13 -13.95
C HIS A 90 9.03 8.65 -13.40
N SER A 91 8.66 7.39 -13.66
CA SER A 91 7.42 6.83 -13.11
C SER A 91 7.45 6.75 -11.57
N VAL A 92 8.60 6.44 -10.96
CA VAL A 92 8.77 6.42 -9.49
C VAL A 92 8.70 7.84 -8.93
N LEU A 93 9.40 8.79 -9.53
CA LEU A 93 9.40 10.19 -9.08
C LEU A 93 7.99 10.78 -9.13
N ARG A 94 7.26 10.53 -10.24
CA ARG A 94 5.86 10.91 -10.36
C ARG A 94 5.01 10.26 -9.27
N GLY A 95 5.14 8.96 -9.03
CA GLY A 95 4.37 8.28 -7.99
C GLY A 95 4.62 8.83 -6.58
N LEU A 96 5.82 9.35 -6.31
CA LEU A 96 6.13 10.04 -5.04
C LEU A 96 5.50 11.43 -4.93
N GLU A 97 5.19 12.07 -6.05
CA GLU A 97 4.60 13.43 -6.11
C GLU A 97 3.07 13.39 -6.24
N GLU A 98 2.54 12.43 -7.00
CA GLU A 98 1.13 12.36 -7.41
C GLU A 98 0.41 11.12 -6.85
N GLY A 99 1.14 10.17 -6.26
CA GLY A 99 0.60 8.90 -5.79
C GLY A 99 0.81 7.73 -6.77
N PHE A 100 0.82 6.50 -6.24
CA PHE A 100 1.03 5.29 -7.04
C PHE A 100 -0.30 4.66 -7.46
N TRP A 101 -0.42 4.31 -8.74
CA TRP A 101 -1.56 3.55 -9.22
C TRP A 101 -1.45 2.08 -8.79
N PRO A 102 -2.45 1.51 -8.09
CA PRO A 102 -2.35 0.17 -7.53
C PRO A 102 -2.79 -0.95 -8.50
N TRP A 103 -2.72 -0.74 -9.82
CA TRP A 103 -3.26 -1.67 -10.82
C TRP A 103 -4.76 -1.99 -10.60
N ALA A 104 -5.53 -1.00 -10.11
CA ALA A 104 -6.95 -1.17 -9.89
C ALA A 104 -7.71 -1.21 -11.22
N SER A 105 -8.73 -2.06 -11.29
CA SER A 105 -9.75 -2.09 -12.34
C SER A 105 -11.12 -2.11 -11.67
N TYR A 106 -11.94 -1.10 -11.97
CA TYR A 106 -13.27 -0.98 -11.39
C TYR A 106 -14.31 -1.62 -12.33
N PRO A 107 -15.12 -2.57 -11.83
CA PRO A 107 -16.28 -3.06 -12.57
C PRO A 107 -17.24 -1.92 -12.94
N ALA A 108 -17.92 -2.01 -14.08
CA ALA A 108 -18.82 -0.94 -14.54
C ALA A 108 -20.07 -0.76 -13.64
N ASP A 109 -20.45 -1.78 -12.87
CA ASP A 109 -21.56 -1.76 -11.91
C ASP A 109 -21.14 -1.24 -10.52
N HIS A 110 -19.91 -0.77 -10.40
CA HIS A 110 -19.40 -0.25 -9.15
C HIS A 110 -20.06 1.09 -8.79
N PRO A 111 -20.63 1.27 -7.58
CA PRO A 111 -21.18 2.56 -7.19
C PRO A 111 -20.09 3.63 -7.04
N SER A 112 -20.44 4.89 -7.35
CA SER A 112 -19.54 6.06 -7.22
C SER A 112 -19.09 6.27 -5.77
N THR A 113 -19.98 6.07 -4.80
CA THR A 113 -19.63 6.02 -3.37
C THR A 113 -20.03 4.69 -2.76
N TYR A 114 -19.20 4.18 -1.86
CA TYR A 114 -19.52 2.95 -1.13
C TYR A 114 -19.15 3.05 0.34
N GLU A 115 -20.17 2.94 1.19
CA GLU A 115 -20.02 2.83 2.63
C GLU A 115 -20.25 1.40 3.08
N THR A 116 -19.19 0.80 3.58
CA THR A 116 -19.16 -0.50 4.23
C THR A 116 -19.47 -0.33 5.71
N GLU A 117 -20.25 -1.25 6.27
CA GLU A 117 -20.45 -1.33 7.71
C GLU A 117 -19.10 -1.46 8.45
N CYS A 118 -18.84 -0.51 9.35
CA CYS A 118 -17.70 -0.52 10.24
C CYS A 118 -18.22 -0.65 11.68
N PRO A 119 -18.22 -1.85 12.28
CA PRO A 119 -18.71 -2.00 13.64
C PRO A 119 -17.84 -1.20 14.61
N PRO A 120 -18.43 -0.62 15.67
CA PRO A 120 -17.66 0.13 16.65
C PRO A 120 -16.67 -0.78 17.40
N PRO A 121 -15.59 -0.22 17.96
CA PRO A 121 -14.67 -0.96 18.81
C PRO A 121 -15.42 -1.64 19.97
N SER A 122 -15.03 -2.87 20.29
CA SER A 122 -15.73 -3.67 21.31
C SER A 122 -15.36 -3.28 22.74
N THR A 123 -14.19 -2.68 22.94
CA THR A 123 -13.69 -2.22 24.24
C THR A 123 -13.24 -0.76 24.19
N SER A 124 -13.19 -0.11 25.35
CA SER A 124 -12.63 1.24 25.47
C SER A 124 -11.16 1.27 25.08
N GLU A 125 -10.38 0.24 25.42
CA GLU A 125 -8.96 0.12 25.07
C GLU A 125 -8.74 0.10 23.55
N GLN A 126 -9.53 -0.67 22.82
CA GLN A 126 -9.47 -0.70 21.35
C GLN A 126 -9.83 0.65 20.75
N ARG A 127 -10.86 1.33 21.30
CA ARG A 127 -11.27 2.65 20.85
C ARG A 127 -10.16 3.68 21.08
N ASP A 128 -9.62 3.71 22.30
CA ASP A 128 -8.62 4.70 22.70
C ASP A 128 -7.32 4.51 21.89
N PHE A 129 -6.91 3.26 21.63
CA PHE A 129 -5.82 2.95 20.71
C PHE A 129 -6.06 3.48 19.29
N LEU A 130 -7.24 3.26 18.71
CA LEU A 130 -7.56 3.76 17.37
C LEU A 130 -7.56 5.29 17.30
N LEU A 131 -8.05 5.95 18.35
CA LEU A 131 -8.01 7.41 18.46
C LEU A 131 -6.57 7.93 18.51
N GLU A 132 -5.70 7.30 19.31
CA GLU A 132 -4.29 7.64 19.39
C GLU A 132 -3.58 7.44 18.04
N GLN A 133 -3.80 6.31 17.36
CA GLN A 133 -3.23 6.06 16.03
C GLN A 133 -3.72 7.10 15.01
N LYS A 134 -5.01 7.45 15.03
CA LYS A 134 -5.55 8.53 14.19
C LYS A 134 -4.84 9.86 14.47
N ASP A 135 -4.67 10.23 15.74
CA ASP A 135 -4.03 11.50 16.12
C ASP A 135 -2.55 11.52 15.71
N ILE A 136 -1.85 10.39 15.81
CA ILE A 136 -0.47 10.24 15.30
C ILE A 136 -0.42 10.47 13.79
N GLU A 137 -1.31 9.85 13.01
CA GLU A 137 -1.30 10.00 11.55
C GLU A 137 -1.75 11.40 11.09
N LEU A 138 -2.67 12.05 11.82
CA LEU A 138 -3.01 13.46 11.66
C LEU A 138 -1.80 14.38 11.93
N SER A 139 -1.05 14.13 13.02
CA SER A 139 0.14 14.94 13.37
C SER A 139 1.25 14.87 12.32
N LYS A 140 1.27 13.81 11.52
CA LYS A 140 2.22 13.60 10.41
C LYS A 140 1.66 14.08 9.07
N ASP A 141 0.48 14.70 9.06
CA ASP A 141 -0.24 15.16 7.87
C ASP A 141 -0.58 14.05 6.86
N ARG A 142 -0.57 12.79 7.31
CA ARG A 142 -0.87 11.62 6.46
C ARG A 142 -2.37 11.40 6.31
N TYR A 143 -3.12 11.75 7.35
CA TYR A 143 -4.59 11.81 7.31
C TYR A 143 -5.03 13.26 7.16
N SER A 144 -6.12 13.46 6.42
CA SER A 144 -6.86 14.70 6.41
C SER A 144 -7.76 14.83 7.64
N GLU A 145 -8.26 16.03 7.88
CA GLU A 145 -9.29 16.25 8.90
C GLU A 145 -10.56 15.44 8.58
N GLY A 146 -11.28 15.05 9.62
CA GLY A 146 -12.52 14.29 9.46
C GLY A 146 -13.60 15.10 8.76
N PHE A 147 -14.36 14.44 7.89
CA PHE A 147 -15.50 15.00 7.18
C PHE A 147 -16.70 14.06 7.34
N LYS A 148 -17.91 14.59 7.13
CA LYS A 148 -19.15 13.93 7.54
C LYS A 148 -19.63 12.85 6.57
N ASP A 149 -19.67 13.17 5.28
CA ASP A 149 -20.30 12.35 4.25
C ASP A 149 -19.27 11.99 3.18
N LEU A 150 -19.29 10.74 2.69
CA LEU A 150 -18.43 10.33 1.58
C LEU A 150 -18.75 11.12 0.31
N LEU A 151 -17.72 11.68 -0.33
CA LEU A 151 -17.82 12.40 -1.59
C LEU A 151 -17.78 11.42 -2.77
N PRO A 152 -18.28 11.78 -3.97
CA PRO A 152 -18.21 10.94 -5.17
C PRO A 152 -16.80 10.39 -5.43
N GLY A 153 -16.70 9.12 -5.80
CA GLY A 153 -15.44 8.38 -5.93
C GLY A 153 -14.82 7.91 -4.60
N MET A 154 -15.33 8.33 -3.44
CA MET A 154 -14.80 7.91 -2.13
C MET A 154 -15.48 6.67 -1.58
N ARG A 155 -14.71 5.97 -0.73
CA ARG A 155 -15.11 4.71 -0.11
C ARG A 155 -14.49 4.60 1.26
N ASN A 156 -15.22 4.01 2.20
CA ASN A 156 -14.61 3.63 3.46
C ASN A 156 -14.10 2.18 3.40
N THR A 157 -13.20 1.83 4.31
CA THR A 157 -12.79 0.44 4.53
C THR A 157 -12.69 0.23 6.03
N PRO A 158 -13.32 -0.81 6.59
CA PRO A 158 -13.40 -0.95 8.02
C PRO A 158 -12.01 -1.21 8.60
N THR A 159 -11.70 -0.51 9.69
CA THR A 159 -10.42 -0.54 10.38
C THR A 159 -10.63 -0.94 11.83
N PHE A 160 -9.81 -1.87 12.31
CA PHE A 160 -9.98 -2.54 13.59
C PHE A 160 -8.70 -2.48 14.42
N ALA A 161 -8.83 -2.52 15.74
CA ALA A 161 -7.73 -2.80 16.65
C ALA A 161 -7.73 -4.31 16.97
N VAL A 162 -6.67 -5.01 16.58
CA VAL A 162 -6.51 -6.44 16.83
C VAL A 162 -5.44 -6.65 17.91
N PRO A 163 -5.69 -7.48 18.94
CA PRO A 163 -4.69 -7.78 19.96
C PRO A 163 -3.40 -8.37 19.36
N LYS A 164 -2.26 -7.93 19.87
CA LYS A 164 -0.92 -8.42 19.56
C LYS A 164 -0.20 -8.80 20.87
N ASP A 165 0.87 -9.60 20.76
CA ASP A 165 1.78 -9.92 21.87
C ASP A 165 1.04 -10.53 23.08
N GLY A 166 0.09 -11.42 22.79
CA GLY A 166 -0.74 -12.07 23.81
C GLY A 166 -1.81 -11.18 24.44
N GLY A 167 -2.14 -10.05 23.82
CA GLY A 167 -3.14 -9.09 24.29
C GLY A 167 -2.57 -7.95 25.12
N GLN A 168 -1.25 -7.78 25.14
CA GLN A 168 -0.58 -6.67 25.83
C GLN A 168 -0.54 -5.39 24.99
N ASP A 169 -0.71 -5.51 23.68
CA ASP A 169 -0.69 -4.40 22.74
C ASP A 169 -1.74 -4.62 21.64
N HIS A 170 -1.98 -3.60 20.82
CA HIS A 170 -2.89 -3.65 19.69
C HIS A 170 -2.17 -3.32 18.37
N CYS A 171 -2.72 -3.82 17.27
CA CYS A 171 -2.35 -3.44 15.92
C CYS A 171 -3.57 -2.93 15.19
N MET A 172 -3.40 -1.81 14.50
CA MET A 172 -4.43 -1.29 13.60
C MET A 172 -4.43 -2.11 12.31
N VAL A 173 -5.58 -2.66 11.94
CA VAL A 173 -5.76 -3.52 10.77
C VAL A 173 -6.92 -3.00 9.93
N THR A 174 -6.65 -2.64 8.68
CA THR A 174 -7.67 -2.25 7.70
C THR A 174 -8.05 -3.46 6.84
N ASN A 175 -9.33 -3.79 6.78
CA ASN A 175 -9.81 -4.95 6.04
C ASN A 175 -10.15 -4.60 4.58
N HIS A 176 -9.11 -4.54 3.75
CA HIS A 176 -9.22 -4.31 2.30
C HIS A 176 -9.87 -5.48 1.52
N SER A 177 -10.22 -6.57 2.19
CA SER A 177 -10.85 -7.76 1.62
C SER A 177 -12.35 -7.85 1.93
N LYS A 178 -12.96 -6.78 2.47
CA LYS A 178 -14.39 -6.80 2.84
C LYS A 178 -15.28 -6.70 1.59
N GLU A 179 -16.06 -7.76 1.39
CA GLU A 179 -17.08 -7.88 0.33
C GLU A 179 -18.28 -6.94 0.55
N PRO A 180 -19.06 -6.60 -0.51
CA PRO A 180 -19.05 -7.14 -1.87
C PRO A 180 -18.10 -6.42 -2.84
N TYR A 181 -17.47 -5.34 -2.40
CA TYR A 181 -16.60 -4.53 -3.25
C TYR A 181 -15.23 -4.32 -2.61
N SER A 182 -14.53 -5.42 -2.39
CA SER A 182 -13.24 -5.41 -1.70
C SER A 182 -12.16 -4.74 -2.56
N GLN A 183 -11.38 -3.82 -2.00
CA GLN A 183 -10.29 -3.15 -2.73
C GLN A 183 -9.25 -4.15 -3.26
N ASN A 184 -8.99 -5.22 -2.51
CA ASN A 184 -8.10 -6.30 -2.94
C ASN A 184 -8.62 -7.12 -4.13
N SER A 185 -9.93 -7.08 -4.42
CA SER A 185 -10.49 -7.71 -5.63
C SER A 185 -10.28 -6.88 -6.89
N MET A 186 -10.11 -5.56 -6.74
CA MET A 186 -9.94 -4.63 -7.86
C MET A 186 -8.51 -4.61 -8.39
N VAL A 187 -7.53 -5.04 -7.60
CA VAL A 187 -6.13 -5.10 -8.01
C VAL A 187 -5.90 -6.28 -8.95
N ASP A 188 -5.44 -5.99 -10.16
CA ASP A 188 -5.00 -7.02 -11.10
C ASP A 188 -3.69 -7.66 -10.62
N LYS A 189 -3.82 -8.84 -10.00
CA LYS A 189 -2.69 -9.61 -9.45
C LYS A 189 -1.79 -10.20 -10.53
N GLU A 190 -2.28 -10.36 -11.75
CA GLU A 190 -1.48 -10.84 -12.87
C GLU A 190 -0.63 -9.69 -13.42
N ALA A 191 -1.19 -8.50 -13.54
CA ALA A 191 -0.50 -7.31 -14.02
C ALA A 191 0.50 -6.72 -13.01
N MET A 192 0.24 -6.85 -11.70
CA MET A 192 1.09 -6.30 -10.62
C MET A 192 2.53 -6.86 -10.65
N GLY A 193 2.74 -8.03 -11.26
CA GLY A 193 4.06 -8.66 -11.37
C GLY A 193 4.71 -8.99 -10.01
N LYS A 194 5.82 -9.72 -10.04
CA LYS A 194 6.66 -9.95 -8.85
C LYS A 194 7.81 -8.96 -8.88
N VAL A 195 7.81 -8.01 -7.96
CA VAL A 195 8.86 -6.99 -7.86
C VAL A 195 9.84 -7.39 -6.75
N PRO A 196 11.15 -7.53 -7.03
CA PRO A 196 12.15 -7.93 -6.03
C PRO A 196 12.60 -6.72 -5.20
N LEU A 197 11.68 -6.11 -4.45
CA LEU A 197 11.96 -4.93 -3.60
C LEU A 197 11.82 -5.21 -2.09
N ASP A 198 11.21 -6.34 -1.72
CA ASP A 198 10.84 -6.65 -0.33
C ASP A 198 11.85 -7.59 0.38
N GLY A 199 13.14 -7.44 0.10
CA GLY A 199 14.18 -8.29 0.68
C GLY A 199 15.42 -7.51 1.11
N MET A 200 15.86 -7.69 2.36
CA MET A 200 17.08 -7.02 2.83
C MET A 200 18.34 -7.42 2.03
N LYS A 201 18.37 -8.64 1.49
CA LYS A 201 19.48 -9.12 0.65
C LYS A 201 19.52 -8.51 -0.75
N VAL A 202 18.40 -8.00 -1.27
CA VAL A 202 18.35 -7.41 -2.63
C VAL A 202 18.76 -5.93 -2.63
N LEU A 203 18.77 -5.28 -1.45
CA LEU A 203 19.25 -3.92 -1.23
C LEU A 203 20.79 -3.88 -1.24
N GLY A 204 21.40 -4.04 -2.42
CA GLY A 204 22.84 -3.89 -2.62
C GLY A 204 23.32 -4.44 -3.95
#